data_AF-A0A2V7CNE4-F1
#
_entry.id   AF-A0A2V7CNE4-F1
#
_cell.length_a   1.000
_cell.length_b   1.000
_cell.length_c   1.000
_cell.angle_alpha   90.00
_cell.angle_beta   90.00
_cell.angle_gamma   90.00
#
_symmetry.space_group_name_H-M   'P 1'
#
loop_
_entity.id
_entity.type
_entity.pdbx_description
1 polymer ?
#
loop_
_entity_poly.entity_id
_entity_poly.type
_entity_poly.pdbx_seq_one_letter_code
_entity_poly.pdbx_strand_id
1 'polypeptide(L)' 'MFQWTQGLDLPKRVRARGVTTPVLIMSAAWDTQKEAEALREGAVECLRKPFELHELDRVVARVLAPASG' A
#
# COMPACT_ATOMS: atom_id res chain seq x y z
N MET A 1 -22.98 -9.39 -1.12
CA MET A 1 -21.65 -9.78 -1.64
C MET A 1 -20.63 -8.78 -1.12
N PHE A 2 -19.90 -9.11 -0.04
CA PHE A 2 -18.86 -8.25 0.52
C PHE A 2 -17.63 -8.35 -0.37
N GLN A 3 -17.34 -7.30 -1.14
CA GLN A 3 -16.25 -7.26 -2.12
C GLN A 3 -14.94 -6.98 -1.38
N TRP A 4 -14.20 -8.03 -1.02
CA TRP A 4 -12.90 -7.97 -0.35
C TRP A 4 -11.83 -7.16 -1.10
N THR A 5 -12.08 -6.77 -2.36
CA THR A 5 -11.19 -5.97 -3.21
C THR A 5 -11.16 -4.46 -2.92
N GLN A 6 -12.11 -3.92 -2.14
CA GLN A 6 -12.19 -2.48 -1.86
C GLN A 6 -10.96 -1.89 -1.16
N GLY A 7 -10.13 -2.73 -0.51
CA GLY A 7 -8.90 -2.29 0.12
C GLY A 7 -7.84 -1.79 -0.87
N LEU A 8 -7.81 -2.36 -2.09
CA LEU A 8 -6.83 -1.99 -3.13
C LEU A 8 -7.19 -0.70 -3.85
N ASP A 9 -8.47 -0.33 -3.87
CA ASP A 9 -8.96 0.94 -4.44
C ASP A 9 -8.84 2.11 -3.43
N LEU A 10 -8.47 1.83 -2.18
CA LEU A 10 -8.35 2.85 -1.14
C LEU A 10 -7.32 3.94 -1.46
N PRO A 11 -6.09 3.65 -1.94
CA PRO A 11 -5.10 4.66 -2.30
C PRO A 11 -5.66 5.68 -3.29
N LYS A 12 -6.30 5.20 -4.37
CA LYS A 12 -6.98 6.05 -5.35
C LYS A 12 -7.99 6.99 -4.70
N ARG A 13 -8.86 6.45 -3.84
CA ARG A 13 -9.93 7.20 -3.17
C ARG A 13 -9.40 8.24 -2.18
N VAL A 14 -8.35 7.93 -1.41
CA VAL A 14 -7.79 8.89 -0.46
C VAL A 14 -6.99 9.97 -1.17
N ARG A 15 -6.26 9.63 -2.24
CA ARG A 15 -5.56 10.59 -3.10
C ARG A 15 -6.52 11.54 -3.80
N ALA A 16 -7.63 11.04 -4.32
CA ALA A 16 -8.70 11.87 -4.90
C ALA A 16 -9.31 12.86 -3.89
N ARG A 17 -9.15 12.63 -2.58
CA ARG A 17 -9.58 13.52 -1.50
C ARG A 17 -8.48 14.49 -1.03
N GLY A 18 -7.33 14.52 -1.70
CA GLY A 18 -6.19 15.36 -1.33
C GLY A 18 -5.40 14.86 -0.12
N VAL A 19 -5.64 13.64 0.36
CA VAL A 19 -4.84 13.05 1.44
C VAL A 19 -3.45 12.73 0.90
N THR A 20 -2.41 13.30 1.52
CA THR A 20 -1.01 13.08 1.14
C THR A 20 -0.31 12.02 1.99
N THR A 21 -0.94 11.58 3.08
CA THR A 21 -0.41 10.52 3.96
C THR A 21 -0.03 9.28 3.13
N PRO A 22 1.19 8.74 3.31
CA PRO A 22 1.61 7.49 2.68
C PRO A 22 0.66 6.33 3.01
N VAL A 23 0.31 5.52 2.01
CA VAL A 23 -0.56 4.35 2.19
C VAL A 23 0.24 3.10 1.87
N LEU A 24 0.39 2.23 2.87
CA LEU A 24 0.89 0.87 2.71
C LEU A 24 -0.29 -0.09 2.56
N ILE A 25 -0.25 -0.97 1.57
CA ILE A 25 -1.23 -2.06 1.45
C ILE A 25 -0.65 -3.35 2.01
N MET A 26 -1.49 -4.17 2.65
CA MET A 26 -1.14 -5.54 2.99
C MET A 26 -2.09 -6.51 2.28
N SER A 27 -1.57 -7.38 1.42
CA SER A 27 -2.37 -8.30 0.61
C SER A 27 -2.12 -9.76 1.00
N ALA A 28 -3.18 -10.56 1.17
CA ALA A 28 -3.08 -12.02 1.27
C ALA A 28 -3.26 -12.70 -0.11
N ALA A 29 -3.62 -11.94 -1.14
CA ALA A 29 -3.89 -12.45 -2.47
C ALA A 29 -2.59 -12.44 -3.31
N TRP A 30 -2.31 -13.54 -3.99
CA TRP A 30 -1.23 -13.67 -4.98
C TRP A 30 -1.53 -12.96 -6.31
N ASP A 31 -2.43 -11.98 -6.28
CA ASP A 31 -2.88 -11.27 -7.49
C ASP A 31 -1.94 -10.11 -7.76
N THR A 32 -0.77 -10.44 -8.32
CA THR A 32 0.30 -9.49 -8.66
C THR A 32 -0.22 -8.34 -9.53
N GLN A 33 -1.22 -8.58 -10.37
CA GLN A 33 -1.81 -7.53 -11.22
C GLN A 33 -2.51 -6.46 -10.38
N LYS A 34 -3.28 -6.88 -9.38
CA LYS A 34 -3.95 -5.97 -8.44
C LYS A 34 -2.98 -5.23 -7.53
N GLU A 35 -1.92 -5.90 -7.08
CA GLU A 35 -0.85 -5.24 -6.31
C GLU A 35 -0.17 -4.15 -7.15
N ALA A 36 0.16 -4.47 -8.41
CA ALA A 36 0.74 -3.49 -9.34
C ALA A 36 -0.21 -2.32 -9.64
N GLU A 37 -1.52 -2.56 -9.66
CA GLU A 37 -2.53 -1.50 -9.83
C GLU A 37 -2.60 -0.59 -8.61
N ALA A 38 -2.61 -1.14 -7.39
CA ALA A 38 -2.59 -0.34 -6.17
C ALA A 38 -1.35 0.57 -6.07
N LEU A 39 -0.18 0.07 -6.49
CA LEU A 39 1.04 0.87 -6.57
C LEU A 39 0.89 2.03 -7.58
N ARG A 40 0.34 1.75 -8.77
CA ARG A 40 0.04 2.79 -9.79
C ARG A 40 -0.96 3.83 -9.28
N GLU A 41 -1.90 3.43 -8.44
CA GLU A 41 -2.95 4.28 -7.87
C GLU A 41 -2.51 5.04 -6.60
N GLY A 42 -1.22 4.97 -6.23
CA GLY A 42 -0.61 5.81 -5.21
C GLY A 42 -0.39 5.16 -3.85
N ALA A 43 -0.48 3.82 -3.76
CA ALA A 43 0.12 3.08 -2.66
C ALA A 43 1.65 3.19 -2.73
N VAL A 44 2.29 3.26 -1.57
CA VAL A 44 3.75 3.34 -1.48
C VAL A 44 4.38 1.97 -1.66
N GLU A 45 3.78 0.96 -1.05
CA GLU A 45 4.19 -0.44 -1.20
C GLU A 45 3.05 -1.38 -0.86
N CYS A 46 3.09 -2.58 -1.43
CA CYS A 46 2.20 -3.69 -1.10
C CYS A 46 3.01 -4.78 -0.40
N LEU A 47 2.64 -5.08 0.84
CA LEU A 47 3.31 -6.06 1.69
C LEU A 47 2.49 -7.36 1.70
N ARG A 48 3.05 -8.44 1.18
CA ARG A 48 2.34 -9.71 1.03
C ARG A 48 2.28 -10.44 2.38
N LYS A 49 1.11 -10.98 2.73
CA LYS A 49 0.91 -11.79 3.94
C LYS A 49 1.20 -13.28 3.65
N PRO A 50 1.71 -14.03 4.64
CA PRO A 50 2.34 -13.53 5.87
C PRO A 50 3.67 -12.82 5.56
N PHE A 51 4.05 -11.89 6.43
CA PHE A 51 5.30 -11.15 6.38
C PHE A 51 5.96 -11.14 7.75
N GLU A 52 7.25 -10.86 7.77
CA GLU A 52 8.00 -10.72 9.02
C GLU A 52 7.97 -9.26 9.51
N LEU A 53 7.99 -9.06 10.83
CA LEU A 53 7.93 -7.70 11.41
C LEU A 53 9.07 -6.80 10.93
N HIS A 54 10.26 -7.37 10.72
CA HIS A 54 11.41 -6.63 10.21
C HIS A 54 11.18 -6.10 8.77
N GLU A 55 10.34 -6.77 7.97
CA GLU A 55 9.97 -6.29 6.63
C GLU A 55 9.08 -5.06 6.77
N LEU A 56 8.08 -5.11 7.65
CA LEU A 56 7.24 -3.96 7.95
C LEU A 56 8.06 -2.77 8.47
N ASP A 57 8.97 -3.01 9.42
CA ASP A 57 9.83 -1.96 9.99
C ASP A 57 10.68 -1.28 8.92
N ARG A 58 11.29 -2.07 8.02
CA ARG A 58 12.08 -1.54 6.89
C ARG A 58 11.25 -0.64 6.00
N VAL A 59 10.03 -1.05 5.69
CA VAL A 59 9.15 -0.26 4.82
C VAL A 59 8.70 1.01 5.51
N VAL A 60 8.23 0.92 6.75
CA VAL A 60 7.81 2.09 7.53
C VAL A 60 8.96 3.09 7.68
N ALA A 61 10.16 2.62 8.02
CA ALA A 61 11.34 3.48 8.11
C ALA A 61 11.64 4.19 6.78
N ARG A 62 11.53 3.48 5.65
CA ARG A 62 11.74 4.05 4.31
C ARG A 62 10.68 5.10 3.96
N VAL A 63 9.41 4.86 4.31
CA VAL A 63 8.29 5.76 4.03
C VAL A 63 8.35 7.02 4.88
N LEU A 64 8.82 6.92 6.11
CA LEU A 64 8.95 8.03 7.05
C LEU A 64 10.31 8.74 6.95
N ALA A 65 11.27 8.19 6.22
CA ALA A 65 12.55 8.84 5.99
C ALA A 65 12.30 10.24 5.40
N PRO A 66 13.00 11.28 5.89
CA PRO A 66 12.93 12.60 5.27
C PRO A 66 13.22 12.44 3.78
N ALA A 67 12.41 13.08 2.92
CA ALA A 67 12.79 13.21 1.53
C ALA A 67 14.14 13.92 1.53
N SER A 68 15.21 13.17 1.26
CA SER A 68 16.52 13.74 1.01
C SER A 68 16.34 14.66 -0.19
N GLY A 69 16.27 15.96 0.09
CA GLY A 69 16.24 17.01 -0.93
C GLY A 69 17.53 17.02 -1.73
#